data_AF-V5WLP1-F1
#
_entry.id   AF-V5WLP1-F1
#
_cell.length_a   1.000
_cell.length_b   1.000
_cell.length_c   1.000
_cell.angle_alpha   90.00
_cell.angle_beta   90.00
_cell.angle_gamma   90.00
#
_symmetry.space_group_name_H-M   'P 1'
#
loop_
_entity.id
_entity.type
_entity.pdbx_description
1 polymer ?
#
loop_
_entity_poly.entity_id
_entity_poly.type
_entity_poly.pdbx_seq_one_letter_code
_entity_poly.pdbx_strand_id
1 'polypeptide(L)'
;MTKENRKFARVNDPQIDDAHAEIIRTMDEAATVTSKAGLLSVIIDIYKHASVHFLEEEQFMKDQDMPRDFIYEHSGHHIRLRKHIQSVIMDIESYSLDELKKLLNEMKDLMLHHIESVDSRMTEYLDP
;
A
#
# COMPACT_ATOMS: atom_id res chain seq x y z
N MET A 1 -11.98 -9.91 5.03
CA MET A 1 -12.62 -8.71 4.43
C MET A 1 -14.08 -8.97 4.13
N THR A 2 -14.98 -8.04 4.46
CA THR A 2 -16.39 -8.09 4.06
C THR A 2 -16.56 -7.67 2.59
N LYS A 3 -17.70 -8.01 1.98
CA LYS A 3 -18.04 -7.63 0.60
C LYS A 3 -18.07 -6.11 0.36
N GLU A 4 -18.23 -5.30 1.41
CA GLU A 4 -18.31 -3.84 1.30
C GLU A 4 -16.94 -3.19 1.01
N ASN A 5 -15.83 -3.72 1.53
CA ASN A 5 -14.50 -3.16 1.28
C ASN A 5 -14.04 -3.29 -0.19
N ARG A 6 -14.74 -4.06 -1.03
CA ARG A 6 -14.38 -4.24 -2.45
C ARG A 6 -14.84 -3.09 -3.35
N LYS A 7 -15.71 -2.21 -2.87
CA LYS A 7 -16.32 -1.15 -3.70
C LYS A 7 -15.54 0.17 -3.67
N PHE A 8 -14.66 0.36 -2.69
CA PHE A 8 -13.93 1.62 -2.46
C PHE A 8 -12.45 1.56 -2.84
N ALA A 9 -11.95 0.40 -3.28
CA ALA A 9 -10.55 0.19 -3.63
C ALA A 9 -10.28 0.08 -5.13
N ARG A 10 -11.25 0.50 -5.96
CA ARG A 10 -11.17 0.37 -7.41
C ARG A 10 -10.78 1.68 -8.06
N VAL A 11 -9.71 1.65 -8.82
CA VAL A 11 -9.28 2.77 -9.67
C VAL A 11 -9.76 2.58 -11.11
N ASN A 12 -10.54 1.54 -11.37
CA ASN A 12 -11.04 1.11 -12.68
C ASN A 12 -9.94 0.71 -13.68
N ASP A 13 -8.73 0.45 -13.19
CA ASP A 13 -7.66 -0.21 -13.93
C ASP A 13 -7.41 -1.61 -13.32
N PRO A 14 -7.57 -2.71 -14.09
CA PRO A 14 -7.43 -4.06 -13.56
C PRO A 14 -6.04 -4.37 -12.97
N GLN A 15 -4.98 -3.79 -13.52
CA GLN A 15 -3.62 -4.04 -13.04
C GLN A 15 -3.41 -3.41 -11.66
N ILE A 16 -3.84 -2.17 -11.48
CA ILE A 16 -3.76 -1.47 -10.20
C ILE A 16 -4.68 -2.15 -9.16
N ASP A 17 -5.91 -2.50 -9.54
CA ASP A 17 -6.86 -3.18 -8.64
C ASP A 17 -6.34 -4.55 -8.16
N ASP A 18 -5.70 -5.32 -9.05
CA ASP A 18 -5.09 -6.61 -8.70
C ASP A 18 -3.88 -6.43 -7.78
N ALA A 19 -3.07 -5.40 -8.01
CA ALA A 19 -1.93 -5.08 -7.15
C ALA A 19 -2.37 -4.63 -5.74
N HIS A 20 -3.45 -3.83 -5.61
CA HIS A 20 -4.07 -3.53 -4.32
C HIS A 20 -4.50 -4.80 -3.58
N ALA A 21 -5.17 -5.71 -4.26
CA ALA A 21 -5.63 -6.96 -3.66
C ALA A 21 -4.44 -7.81 -3.17
N GLU A 22 -3.35 -7.85 -3.92
CA GLU A 22 -2.15 -8.60 -3.57
C GLU A 22 -1.43 -8.03 -2.35
N ILE A 23 -1.30 -6.70 -2.26
CA ILE A 23 -0.71 -6.03 -1.10
C ILE A 23 -1.53 -6.31 0.16
N ILE A 24 -2.86 -6.17 0.08
CA ILE A 24 -3.76 -6.43 1.22
C ILE A 24 -3.70 -7.91 1.63
N ARG A 25 -3.65 -8.83 0.67
CA ARG A 25 -3.50 -10.26 0.94
C ARG A 25 -2.19 -10.56 1.67
N THR A 26 -1.09 -9.98 1.22
CA THR A 26 0.23 -10.12 1.86
C THR A 26 0.22 -9.57 3.29
N MET A 27 -0.46 -8.45 3.51
CA MET A 27 -0.66 -7.90 4.86
C MET A 27 -1.52 -8.81 5.75
N ASP A 28 -2.55 -9.46 5.20
CA ASP A 28 -3.39 -10.41 5.95
C ASP A 28 -2.60 -11.67 6.37
N GLU A 29 -1.65 -12.13 5.55
CA GLU A 29 -0.78 -13.26 5.88
C GLU A 29 0.04 -13.01 7.15
N ALA A 30 0.40 -11.75 7.43
CA ALA A 30 1.14 -11.35 8.62
C ALA A 30 0.45 -11.73 9.94
N ALA A 31 -0.89 -11.83 9.95
CA ALA A 31 -1.66 -12.21 11.13
C ALA A 31 -1.37 -13.65 11.60
N THR A 32 -0.93 -14.52 10.70
CA THR A 32 -0.64 -15.93 10.99
C THR A 32 0.78 -16.16 11.49
N VAL A 33 1.64 -15.14 11.42
CA VAL A 33 3.06 -15.27 11.71
C VAL A 33 3.34 -15.17 13.21
N THR A 34 4.19 -16.08 13.69
CA THR A 34 4.48 -16.26 15.12
C THR A 34 5.92 -15.94 15.51
N SER A 35 6.75 -15.48 14.56
CA SER A 35 8.16 -15.13 14.80
C SER A 35 8.51 -13.76 14.23
N LYS A 36 9.47 -13.07 14.86
CA LYS A 36 9.98 -11.78 14.35
C LYS A 36 10.59 -11.92 12.96
N ALA A 37 11.38 -12.96 12.73
CA ALA A 37 12.00 -13.21 11.43
C ALA A 37 10.95 -13.46 10.33
N GLY A 38 9.87 -14.18 10.66
CA GLY A 38 8.74 -14.34 9.75
C GLY A 38 8.06 -13.00 9.43
N LEU A 39 7.83 -12.16 10.45
CA LEU A 39 7.21 -10.84 10.24
C LEU A 39 8.11 -9.94 9.41
N LEU A 40 9.43 -9.98 9.63
CA LEU A 40 10.39 -9.26 8.80
C LEU A 40 10.26 -9.65 7.33
N SER A 41 10.16 -10.96 7.03
CA SER A 41 9.98 -11.44 5.67
C SER A 41 8.72 -10.85 5.04
N VAL A 42 7.60 -10.90 5.75
CA VAL A 42 6.33 -10.34 5.26
C VAL A 42 6.41 -8.83 5.06
N ILE A 43 7.02 -8.09 6.00
CA ILE A 43 7.20 -6.63 5.88
C ILE A 43 8.08 -6.27 4.67
N ILE A 44 9.15 -7.03 4.43
CA ILE A 44 10.02 -6.86 3.26
C ILE A 44 9.24 -7.11 1.97
N ASP A 45 8.38 -8.12 1.94
CA ASP A 45 7.60 -8.45 0.75
C ASP A 45 6.51 -7.38 0.50
N ILE A 46 5.84 -6.90 1.55
CA ILE A 46 4.96 -5.72 1.48
C ILE A 46 5.72 -4.52 0.91
N TYR A 47 6.92 -4.22 1.41
CA TYR A 47 7.73 -3.10 0.95
C TYR A 47 8.06 -3.21 -0.55
N LYS A 48 8.45 -4.40 -1.02
CA LYS A 48 8.74 -4.64 -2.44
C LYS A 48 7.50 -4.46 -3.29
N HIS A 49 6.39 -5.12 -2.94
CA HIS A 49 5.14 -5.05 -3.70
C HIS A 49 4.60 -3.62 -3.77
N ALA A 50 4.52 -2.92 -2.64
CA ALA A 50 4.11 -1.53 -2.59
C ALA A 50 5.05 -0.63 -3.41
N SER A 51 6.36 -0.86 -3.37
CA SER A 51 7.31 -0.05 -4.15
C SER A 51 7.15 -0.20 -5.65
N VAL A 52 6.86 -1.41 -6.14
CA VAL A 52 6.57 -1.67 -7.55
C VAL A 52 5.23 -1.04 -7.92
N HIS A 53 4.18 -1.31 -7.15
CA HIS A 53 2.83 -0.76 -7.33
C HIS A 53 2.84 0.77 -7.45
N PHE A 54 3.52 1.45 -6.52
CA PHE A 54 3.65 2.90 -6.54
C PHE A 54 4.31 3.44 -7.81
N LEU A 55 5.28 2.72 -8.37
CA LEU A 55 5.92 3.12 -9.64
C LEU A 55 4.98 2.90 -10.83
N GLU A 56 4.19 1.83 -10.80
CA GLU A 56 3.20 1.52 -11.83
C GLU A 56 2.10 2.57 -11.85
N GLU A 57 1.55 2.97 -10.69
CA GLU A 57 0.59 4.07 -10.60
C GLU A 57 1.18 5.41 -11.04
N GLU A 58 2.40 5.72 -10.60
CA GLU A 58 3.08 6.96 -11.01
C GLU A 58 3.35 7.00 -12.52
N GLN A 59 3.50 5.85 -13.17
CA GLN A 59 3.60 5.77 -14.62
C GLN A 59 2.23 5.86 -15.27
N PHE A 60 1.24 5.12 -14.76
CA PHE A 60 -0.15 5.17 -15.20
C PHE A 60 -0.71 6.59 -15.21
N MET A 61 -0.54 7.34 -14.11
CA MET A 61 -1.01 8.73 -14.03
C MET A 61 -0.35 9.63 -15.09
N LYS A 62 0.91 9.37 -15.45
CA LYS A 62 1.59 10.11 -16.54
C LYS A 62 1.05 9.71 -17.91
N ASP A 63 0.78 8.42 -18.11
CA ASP A 63 0.26 7.90 -19.37
C ASP A 63 -1.18 8.35 -19.64
N GLN A 64 -1.94 8.64 -18.58
CA GLN A 64 -3.28 9.25 -18.63
C GLN A 64 -3.26 10.78 -18.66
N ASP A 65 -2.09 11.42 -18.84
CA ASP A 65 -1.92 12.87 -18.87
C ASP A 65 -2.54 13.61 -17.66
N MET A 66 -2.53 12.98 -16.47
CA MET A 66 -3.12 13.57 -15.27
C MET A 66 -2.36 14.84 -14.82
N PRO A 67 -3.03 15.75 -14.06
CA PRO A 67 -2.40 16.98 -13.60
C PRO A 67 -1.12 16.76 -12.81
N ARG A 68 -0.07 17.54 -13.11
CA ARG A 68 1.26 17.38 -12.49
C ARG A 68 1.25 17.59 -10.98
N ASP A 69 0.41 18.49 -10.49
CA ASP A 69 0.21 18.76 -9.07
C ASP A 69 -0.43 17.57 -8.36
N PHE A 70 -1.41 16.91 -8.99
CA PHE A 70 -1.98 15.67 -8.49
C PHE A 70 -0.93 14.54 -8.44
N ILE A 71 -0.18 14.33 -9.52
CA ILE A 71 0.92 13.34 -9.55
C ILE A 71 1.93 13.61 -8.43
N TYR A 72 2.34 14.87 -8.24
CA TYR A 72 3.28 15.24 -7.20
C TYR A 72 2.74 15.00 -5.78
N GLU A 73 1.48 15.35 -5.55
CA GLU A 73 0.78 15.08 -4.28
C GLU A 73 0.77 13.57 -4.00
N HIS A 74 0.29 12.77 -4.95
CA HIS A 74 0.15 11.32 -4.88
C HIS A 74 1.49 10.62 -4.62
N SER A 75 2.54 10.92 -5.42
CA SER A 75 3.90 10.42 -5.17
C SER A 75 4.43 10.81 -3.79
N GLY A 76 4.01 11.97 -3.26
CA GLY A 76 4.30 12.39 -1.90
C GLY A 76 3.73 11.43 -0.84
N HIS A 77 2.53 10.89 -1.05
CA HIS A 77 1.95 9.84 -0.20
C HIS A 77 2.76 8.55 -0.28
N HIS A 78 3.13 8.11 -1.49
CA HIS A 78 3.99 6.93 -1.69
C HIS A 78 5.32 7.03 -0.94
N ILE A 79 5.98 8.19 -1.03
CA ILE A 79 7.26 8.43 -0.33
C ILE A 79 7.09 8.30 1.18
N ARG A 80 6.01 8.84 1.76
CA ARG A 80 5.74 8.74 3.20
C ARG A 80 5.50 7.30 3.63
N LEU A 81 4.67 6.55 2.90
CA LEU A 81 4.41 5.14 3.17
C LEU A 81 5.68 4.29 3.06
N ARG A 82 6.45 4.44 1.98
CA ARG A 82 7.74 3.72 1.80
C ARG A 82 8.70 4.01 2.95
N LYS A 83 8.84 5.27 3.35
CA LYS A 83 9.72 5.66 4.47
C LYS A 83 9.27 5.06 5.79
N HIS A 84 7.95 5.03 6.04
CA HIS A 84 7.42 4.43 7.25
C HIS A 84 7.71 2.93 7.30
N ILE A 85 7.41 2.18 6.24
CA ILE A 85 7.72 0.74 6.16
C ILE A 85 9.24 0.50 6.31
N GLN A 86 10.06 1.31 5.64
CA GLN A 86 11.52 1.21 5.71
C GLN A 86 12.05 1.46 7.14
N SER A 87 11.48 2.42 7.89
CA SER A 87 11.86 2.63 9.29
C SER A 87 11.57 1.40 10.15
N VAL A 88 10.43 0.74 9.97
CA VAL A 88 10.08 -0.48 10.70
C VAL A 88 11.07 -1.62 10.37
N ILE A 89 11.50 -1.74 9.11
CA ILE A 89 12.52 -2.73 8.71
C ILE A 89 13.86 -2.44 9.39
N MET A 90 14.29 -1.17 9.42
CA MET A 90 15.57 -0.78 10.00
C MET A 90 15.60 -0.97 11.53
N ASP A 91 14.49 -0.72 12.20
CA ASP A 91 14.39 -0.75 13.65
C ASP A 91 13.81 -2.07 14.19
N ILE A 92 13.73 -3.12 13.36
CA ILE A 92 13.01 -4.35 13.70
C ILE A 92 13.47 -5.04 15.00
N GLU A 93 14.76 -4.98 15.29
CA GLU A 93 15.32 -5.56 16.51
C GLU A 93 14.84 -4.83 17.77
N SER A 94 14.48 -3.55 17.66
CA SER A 94 14.01 -2.71 18.77
C SER A 94 12.56 -3.03 19.19
N TYR A 95 11.76 -3.62 18.31
CA TYR A 95 10.35 -3.93 18.58
C TYR A 95 10.19 -5.34 19.12
N SER A 96 9.31 -5.56 20.08
CA SER A 96 8.79 -6.88 20.42
C SER A 96 7.91 -7.45 19.30
N LEU A 97 7.60 -8.75 19.35
CA LEU A 97 6.72 -9.39 18.38
C LEU A 97 5.32 -8.73 18.35
N ASP A 98 4.78 -8.38 19.52
CA ASP A 98 3.45 -7.78 19.63
C ASP A 98 3.44 -6.34 19.12
N GLU A 99 4.52 -5.58 19.31
CA GLU A 99 4.69 -4.25 18.72
C GLU A 99 4.75 -4.31 17.19
N LEU A 100 5.49 -5.27 16.62
CA LEU A 100 5.51 -5.47 15.17
C LEU A 100 4.13 -5.80 14.60
N LYS A 101 3.34 -6.62 15.31
CA LYS A 101 1.96 -6.92 14.89
C LYS A 101 1.05 -5.69 14.92
N LYS A 102 1.21 -4.81 15.91
CA LYS A 102 0.49 -3.53 15.97
C LYS A 102 0.88 -2.61 14.82
N LEU A 103 2.19 -2.44 14.59
CA LEU A 103 2.70 -1.65 13.48
C LEU A 103 2.22 -2.18 12.12
N LEU A 104 2.13 -3.50 11.95
CA LEU A 104 1.56 -4.10 10.73
C LEU A 104 0.10 -3.76 10.51
N ASN A 105 -0.72 -3.75 11.57
CA ASN A 105 -2.10 -3.31 11.47
C ASN A 105 -2.18 -1.81 11.15
N GLU A 106 -1.34 -0.99 11.77
CA GLU A 106 -1.26 0.45 11.45
C GLU A 106 -0.83 0.69 9.99
N MET A 107 0.17 -0.04 9.50
CA MET A 107 0.60 0.00 8.10
C MET A 107 -0.52 -0.41 7.14
N LYS A 108 -1.32 -1.42 7.51
CA LYS A 108 -2.47 -1.86 6.73
C LYS A 108 -3.56 -0.80 6.70
N ASP A 109 -3.88 -0.18 7.83
CA ASP A 109 -4.88 0.89 7.90
C ASP A 109 -4.45 2.10 7.07
N LEU A 110 -3.15 2.45 7.11
CA LEU A 110 -2.58 3.52 6.27
C LEU A 110 -2.66 3.19 4.77
N MET A 111 -2.40 1.95 4.39
CA MET A 111 -2.52 1.50 3.00
C MET A 111 -3.96 1.53 2.51
N LEU A 112 -4.90 1.01 3.31
CA LEU A 112 -6.33 1.07 2.98
C LEU A 112 -6.82 2.50 2.85
N HIS A 113 -6.42 3.38 3.77
CA HIS A 113 -6.78 4.79 3.70
C HIS A 113 -6.21 5.46 2.45
N HIS A 114 -4.98 5.14 2.06
CA HIS A 114 -4.36 5.65 0.83
C HIS A 114 -5.16 5.23 -0.40
N ILE A 115 -5.50 3.95 -0.51
CA ILE A 115 -6.32 3.40 -1.59
C ILE A 115 -7.68 4.09 -1.68
N GLU A 116 -8.36 4.25 -0.53
CA GLU A 116 -9.72 4.79 -0.49
C GLU A 116 -9.78 6.30 -0.74
N SER A 117 -8.76 7.06 -0.34
CA SER A 117 -8.80 8.54 -0.33
C SER A 117 -7.89 9.23 -1.34
N VAL A 118 -6.85 8.54 -1.81
CA VAL A 118 -5.87 9.09 -2.76
C VAL A 118 -6.02 8.37 -4.10
N ASP A 119 -5.90 7.04 -4.12
CA ASP A 119 -5.88 6.28 -5.37
C ASP A 119 -7.24 6.34 -6.07
N SER A 120 -8.33 6.33 -5.31
CA SER A 120 -9.68 6.50 -5.84
C SER A 120 -9.88 7.82 -6.61
N ARG A 121 -9.12 8.89 -6.30
CA ARG A 121 -9.17 10.17 -7.04
C ARG A 121 -8.63 10.05 -8.46
N MET A 122 -7.83 9.03 -8.77
CA MET A 122 -7.40 8.77 -10.14
C MET A 122 -8.60 8.59 -11.08
N THR A 123 -9.71 8.03 -10.58
CA THR A 123 -10.94 7.83 -11.36
C THR A 123 -11.59 9.12 -11.84
N GLU A 124 -11.29 10.27 -11.20
CA GLU A 124 -11.81 11.58 -11.62
C GLU A 124 -11.23 12.03 -12.98
N TYR A 125 -10.11 11.44 -13.40
CA TYR A 125 -9.39 11.77 -14.63
C TYR A 125 -9.54 10.71 -15.73
N LEU A 126 -10.24 9.61 -15.44
CA LEU A 126 -10.49 8.56 -16.43
C LEU A 126 -11.79 8.88 -17.18
N ASP A 127 -11.74 8.78 -18.51
CA ASP A 127 -12.94 8.92 -19.32
C ASP A 127 -13.95 7.80 -18.97
N PRO A 128 -15.26 8.12 -18.83
CA PRO A 128 -16.31 7.15 -18.53
C PRO A 128 -16.62 6.17 -19.67
#